data_AF-A0A081C3S1-F1
#
_entry.id   AF-A0A081C3S1-F1
#
_cell.length_a   1.000
_cell.length_b   1.000
_cell.length_c   1.000
_cell.angle_alpha   90.00
_cell.angle_beta   90.00
_cell.angle_gamma   90.00
#
_symmetry.space_group_name_H-M   'P 1'
#
loop_
_entity.id
_entity.type
_entity.pdbx_description
1 polymer ?
#
loop_
_entity_poly.entity_id
_entity_poly.type
_entity_poly.pdbx_seq_one_letter_code
_entity_poly.pdbx_strand_id
1 'polypeptide(L)'
;MIAVVDACTILNLLQSVFDGKYIEHLQRLFDQIVIHPKVFEEVNDNKYDNLYAKEKSELAKLKDDLDNLISSYIPQFTTYEDVDEFCGFLKTVTKYTKDNGEFYSIALSLYLSRMGEIKLNENVLKTCFVSDDDIAKDDFGDFVRINQIGQFLDSIDIVILCYLKEYISKKEILNFCISLKALYNSKISPLIDEIETMRKIRDSPPIQHTLSTLSEYIKNNDVLKLRELERDPNVVKIKRAEKKFAQLFGDFLESDIGVKIKYIDDRQKAIENDHVWKI
;
A
#
# COMPACT_ATOMS: atom_id res chain seq x y z
N MET A 1 16.38 3.78 -16.42
CA MET A 1 15.48 2.64 -16.09
C MET A 1 14.05 3.11 -16.23
N ILE A 2 13.13 2.21 -16.52
CA ILE A 2 11.70 2.48 -16.60
C ILE A 2 11.04 1.99 -15.31
N ALA A 3 10.18 2.80 -14.70
CA ALA A 3 9.32 2.37 -13.60
C ALA A 3 7.90 2.19 -14.11
N VAL A 4 7.36 0.97 -13.98
CA VAL A 4 5.92 0.73 -14.11
C VAL A 4 5.34 0.73 -12.70
N VAL A 5 4.33 1.55 -12.44
CA VAL A 5 3.83 1.81 -11.08
C VAL A 5 2.37 1.40 -10.97
N ASP A 6 2.00 0.74 -9.87
CA ASP A 6 0.61 0.39 -9.58
C ASP A 6 -0.15 1.48 -8.81
N ALA A 7 -1.44 1.24 -8.53
CA ALA A 7 -2.29 2.20 -7.85
C ALA A 7 -1.90 2.36 -6.37
N CYS A 8 -1.60 1.25 -5.69
CA CYS A 8 -1.26 1.24 -4.27
C CYS A 8 -0.01 2.08 -3.97
N THR A 9 1.05 1.95 -4.77
CA THR A 9 2.27 2.75 -4.61
C THR A 9 2.01 4.23 -4.83
N ILE A 10 1.26 4.61 -5.88
CA ILE A 10 0.94 6.02 -6.13
C ILE A 10 0.22 6.63 -4.93
N LEU A 11 -0.79 5.93 -4.41
CA LEU A 11 -1.55 6.40 -3.25
C LEU A 11 -0.68 6.48 -2.00
N ASN A 12 0.19 5.49 -1.74
CA ASN A 12 1.10 5.51 -0.60
C ASN A 12 2.09 6.69 -0.66
N LEU A 13 2.68 6.97 -1.83
CA LEU A 13 3.63 8.07 -2.00
C LEU A 13 2.97 9.43 -1.79
N LEU A 14 1.74 9.62 -2.26
CA LEU A 14 0.99 10.87 -2.12
C LEU A 14 0.43 11.06 -0.70
N GLN A 15 -0.25 10.04 -0.15
CA GLN A 15 -1.00 10.16 1.10
C GLN A 15 -0.12 10.09 2.35
N SER A 16 1.07 9.49 2.29
CA SER A 16 1.95 9.43 3.47
C SER A 16 2.39 10.83 3.91
N VAL A 17 2.56 11.78 2.98
CA VAL A 17 3.01 13.14 3.32
C VAL A 17 2.07 14.25 2.86
N PHE A 18 1.01 13.92 2.11
CA PHE A 18 0.12 14.88 1.46
C PHE A 18 0.91 15.95 0.67
N ASP A 19 1.91 15.46 -0.07
CA ASP A 19 2.86 16.26 -0.84
C ASP A 19 3.31 15.43 -2.05
N GLY A 20 3.51 16.08 -3.21
CA GLY A 20 4.01 15.45 -4.43
C GLY A 20 5.51 15.17 -4.44
N LYS A 21 6.27 15.59 -3.42
CA LYS A 21 7.74 15.49 -3.39
C LYS A 21 8.29 14.11 -3.75
N TYR A 22 7.66 13.01 -3.30
CA TYR A 22 8.16 11.66 -3.61
C TYR A 22 7.84 11.21 -5.03
N ILE A 23 6.76 11.73 -5.63
CA ILE A 23 6.49 11.56 -7.06
C ILE A 23 7.52 12.33 -7.89
N GLU A 24 7.87 13.54 -7.49
CA GLU A 24 8.94 14.31 -8.15
C GLU A 24 10.30 13.61 -8.03
N HIS A 25 10.61 13.00 -6.90
CA HIS A 25 11.82 12.21 -6.76
C HIS A 25 11.78 10.94 -7.60
N LEU A 26 10.63 10.27 -7.71
CA LEU A 26 10.45 9.13 -8.62
C LEU A 26 10.77 9.54 -10.06
N GLN A 27 10.32 10.73 -10.51
CA GLN A 27 10.62 11.27 -11.84
C GLN A 27 12.11 11.59 -12.06
N ARG A 28 12.89 11.77 -10.98
CA ARG A 28 14.35 11.96 -11.06
C ARG A 28 15.12 10.63 -11.03
N LEU A 29 14.55 9.59 -10.44
CA LEU A 29 15.18 8.27 -10.30
C LEU A 29 15.08 7.43 -11.58
N PHE A 30 14.02 7.61 -12.36
CA PHE A 30 13.73 6.83 -13.55
C PHE A 30 13.69 7.71 -14.78
N ASP A 31 14.12 7.16 -15.92
CA ASP A 31 14.07 7.88 -17.21
C ASP A 31 12.63 8.05 -17.67
N GLN A 32 11.77 7.11 -17.28
CA GLN A 32 10.35 7.10 -17.60
C GLN A 32 9.56 6.47 -16.47
N ILE A 33 8.43 7.10 -16.14
CA ILE A 33 7.38 6.52 -15.27
C ILE A 33 6.19 6.21 -16.16
N VAL A 34 5.73 4.97 -16.06
CA VAL A 34 4.68 4.42 -16.90
C VAL A 34 3.57 3.83 -16.05
N ILE A 35 2.32 4.08 -16.45
CA ILE A 35 1.14 3.45 -15.86
C ILE A 35 0.22 2.94 -16.97
N HIS A 36 -0.56 1.90 -16.67
CA HIS A 36 -1.68 1.51 -17.51
C HIS A 36 -2.93 2.35 -17.15
N PRO A 37 -3.85 2.68 -18.09
CA PRO A 37 -5.08 3.42 -17.77
C PRO A 37 -5.88 2.81 -16.62
N LYS A 38 -5.89 1.47 -16.51
CA LYS A 38 -6.56 0.76 -15.41
C LYS A 38 -6.03 1.16 -14.03
N VAL A 39 -4.74 1.45 -13.92
CA VAL A 39 -4.13 1.95 -12.68
C VAL A 39 -4.69 3.33 -12.33
N PHE A 40 -4.89 4.20 -13.33
CA PHE A 40 -5.45 5.52 -13.09
C PHE A 40 -6.92 5.45 -12.65
N GLU A 41 -7.71 4.53 -13.21
CA GLU A 41 -9.07 4.25 -12.73
C GLU A 41 -9.04 3.84 -11.25
N GLU A 42 -8.19 2.87 -10.89
CA GLU A 42 -8.10 2.37 -9.52
C GLU A 42 -7.60 3.41 -8.53
N VAL A 43 -6.67 4.28 -8.94
CA VAL A 43 -6.28 5.43 -8.12
C VAL A 43 -7.48 6.32 -7.82
N ASN A 44 -8.33 6.61 -8.82
CA ASN A 44 -9.51 7.43 -8.62
C ASN A 44 -10.59 6.76 -7.77
N ASP A 45 -10.74 5.44 -7.90
CA ASP A 45 -11.71 4.67 -7.12
C ASP A 45 -11.29 4.57 -5.64
N ASN A 46 -9.99 4.38 -5.37
CA ASN A 46 -9.50 4.03 -4.03
C ASN A 46 -8.81 5.19 -3.28
N LYS A 47 -8.68 6.39 -3.89
CA LYS A 47 -7.94 7.52 -3.30
C LYS A 47 -8.38 7.94 -1.90
N TYR A 48 -9.60 7.62 -1.46
CA TYR A 48 -10.08 8.02 -0.14
C TYR A 48 -10.11 6.90 0.90
N ASP A 49 -9.72 5.67 0.54
CA ASP A 49 -9.90 4.48 1.39
C ASP A 49 -9.13 4.55 2.71
N ASN A 50 -7.97 5.20 2.69
CA ASN A 50 -7.10 5.35 3.87
C ASN A 50 -7.28 6.70 4.56
N LEU A 51 -8.23 7.53 4.11
CA LEU A 51 -8.46 8.84 4.71
C LEU A 51 -9.38 8.72 5.91
N TYR A 52 -8.86 9.11 7.06
CA TYR A 52 -9.62 9.18 8.30
C TYR A 52 -9.35 10.50 9.01
N ALA A 53 -10.41 11.23 9.32
CA ALA A 53 -10.37 12.42 10.16
C ALA A 53 -11.61 12.46 11.04
N LYS A 54 -11.45 12.98 12.27
CA LYS A 54 -12.56 13.09 13.23
C LYS A 54 -13.53 14.20 12.83
N GLU A 55 -13.01 15.27 12.26
CA GLU A 55 -13.80 16.40 11.79
C GLU A 55 -14.11 16.29 10.30
N LYS A 56 -15.37 16.55 9.93
CA LYS A 56 -15.80 16.52 8.53
C LYS A 56 -15.10 17.57 7.66
N SER A 57 -14.79 18.74 8.23
CA SER A 57 -14.05 19.83 7.57
C SER A 57 -12.62 19.42 7.24
N GLU A 58 -11.94 18.76 8.18
CA GLU A 58 -10.60 18.22 7.99
C GLU A 58 -10.60 17.13 6.91
N LEU A 59 -11.56 16.20 6.97
CA LEU A 59 -11.71 15.17 5.93
C LEU A 59 -11.94 15.78 4.54
N ALA A 60 -12.79 16.79 4.44
CA ALA A 60 -13.06 17.48 3.17
C ALA A 60 -11.80 18.15 2.61
N LYS A 61 -10.99 18.77 3.48
CA LYS A 61 -9.71 19.36 3.07
C LYS A 61 -8.72 18.30 2.57
N LEU A 62 -8.55 17.19 3.29
CA LEU A 62 -7.65 16.11 2.86
C LEU A 62 -8.04 15.52 1.50
N LYS A 63 -9.35 15.44 1.22
CA LYS A 63 -9.86 15.00 -0.08
C LYS A 63 -9.50 15.97 -1.20
N ASP A 64 -9.73 17.27 -0.97
CA ASP A 64 -9.40 18.32 -1.94
C ASP A 64 -7.88 18.39 -2.21
N ASP A 65 -7.06 18.34 -1.15
CA ASP A 65 -5.60 18.31 -1.25
C ASP A 65 -5.15 17.10 -2.10
N LEU A 66 -5.72 15.91 -1.86
CA LEU A 66 -5.39 14.71 -2.61
C LEU A 66 -5.86 14.76 -4.08
N ASP A 67 -7.04 15.30 -4.35
CA ASP A 67 -7.53 15.49 -5.72
C ASP A 67 -6.63 16.43 -6.52
N ASN A 68 -6.17 17.51 -5.88
CA ASN A 68 -5.23 18.46 -6.47
C ASN A 68 -3.88 17.79 -6.77
N LEU A 69 -3.36 16.98 -5.85
CA LEU A 69 -2.11 16.23 -6.05
C LEU A 69 -2.24 15.23 -7.21
N ILE A 70 -3.29 14.40 -7.21
CA ILE A 70 -3.54 13.42 -8.26
C ILE A 70 -3.63 14.11 -9.63
N SER A 71 -4.41 15.19 -9.72
CA SER A 71 -4.60 15.94 -10.97
C SER A 71 -3.33 16.64 -11.45
N SER A 72 -2.45 17.03 -10.51
CA SER A 72 -1.19 17.71 -10.84
C SER A 72 -0.12 16.75 -11.33
N TYR A 73 0.01 15.57 -10.71
CA TYR A 73 1.16 14.69 -10.92
C TYR A 73 0.89 13.50 -11.85
N ILE A 74 -0.25 12.83 -11.73
CA ILE A 74 -0.49 11.58 -12.49
C ILE A 74 -0.58 11.80 -14.01
N PRO A 75 -1.20 12.88 -14.51
CA PRO A 75 -1.22 13.15 -15.96
C PRO A 75 0.16 13.33 -16.60
N GLN A 76 1.23 13.47 -15.79
CA GLN A 76 2.60 13.56 -16.28
C GLN A 76 3.22 12.18 -16.58
N PHE A 77 2.59 11.09 -16.14
CA PHE A 77 3.09 9.73 -16.38
C PHE A 77 2.75 9.29 -17.81
N THR A 78 3.64 8.49 -18.41
CA THR A 78 3.35 7.92 -19.73
C THR A 78 2.29 6.82 -19.60
N THR A 79 1.32 6.81 -20.52
CA THR A 79 0.28 5.79 -20.57
C THR A 79 0.41 4.94 -21.82
N TYR A 80 0.27 3.62 -21.68
CA TYR A 80 0.16 2.68 -22.80
C TYR A 80 -1.08 1.80 -22.60
N GLU A 81 -1.85 1.64 -23.67
CA GLU A 81 -3.11 0.89 -23.63
C GLU A 81 -2.99 -0.50 -24.28
N ASP A 82 -2.12 -0.65 -25.28
CA ASP A 82 -2.04 -1.87 -26.07
C ASP A 82 -1.04 -2.88 -25.49
N VAL A 83 -1.53 -3.71 -24.57
CA VAL A 83 -0.77 -4.81 -23.94
C VAL A 83 -1.49 -6.16 -24.05
N ASP A 84 -2.50 -6.27 -24.93
CA ASP A 84 -3.42 -7.42 -24.99
C ASP A 84 -2.71 -8.75 -25.27
N GLU A 85 -1.71 -8.74 -26.15
CA GLU A 85 -0.90 -9.93 -26.45
C GLU A 85 -0.19 -10.44 -25.17
N PHE A 86 0.36 -9.51 -24.39
CA PHE A 86 1.09 -9.81 -23.15
C PHE A 86 0.13 -10.22 -22.02
N CYS A 87 -1.06 -9.63 -21.96
CA CYS A 87 -2.14 -10.07 -21.08
C CYS A 87 -2.54 -11.52 -21.37
N GLY A 88 -2.69 -11.88 -22.66
CA GLY A 88 -2.99 -13.25 -23.08
C GLY A 88 -1.92 -14.23 -22.63
N PHE A 89 -0.64 -13.90 -22.84
CA PHE A 89 0.47 -14.70 -22.35
C PHE A 89 0.47 -14.83 -20.82
N LEU A 90 0.30 -13.73 -20.08
CA LEU A 90 0.30 -13.72 -18.63
C LEU A 90 -0.78 -14.65 -18.06
N LYS A 91 -1.99 -14.65 -18.63
CA LYS A 91 -3.10 -15.54 -18.25
C LYS A 91 -2.81 -17.03 -18.52
N THR A 92 -1.94 -17.35 -19.48
CA THR A 92 -1.57 -18.75 -19.77
C THR A 92 -0.49 -19.29 -18.84
N VAL A 93 0.41 -18.42 -18.36
CA VAL A 93 1.59 -18.82 -17.58
C VAL A 93 1.36 -18.66 -16.08
N THR A 94 0.51 -17.72 -15.68
CA THR A 94 0.17 -17.46 -14.28
C THR A 94 -1.22 -18.00 -13.94
N LYS A 95 -1.50 -18.21 -12.65
CA LYS A 95 -2.85 -18.54 -12.17
C LYS A 95 -3.69 -17.29 -11.86
N TYR A 96 -3.21 -16.11 -12.23
CA TYR A 96 -3.86 -14.85 -11.89
C TYR A 96 -5.12 -14.67 -12.74
N THR A 97 -6.26 -14.42 -12.08
CA THR A 97 -7.57 -14.37 -12.75
C THR A 97 -8.22 -13.00 -12.75
N LYS A 98 -7.64 -12.01 -12.05
CA LYS A 98 -8.21 -10.66 -11.95
C LYS A 98 -7.63 -9.77 -13.04
N ASP A 99 -8.48 -8.97 -13.68
CA ASP A 99 -8.06 -7.99 -14.68
C ASP A 99 -8.01 -6.60 -14.02
N ASN A 100 -7.10 -6.43 -13.07
CA ASN A 100 -6.92 -5.21 -12.27
C ASN A 100 -5.59 -4.50 -12.62
N GLY A 101 -5.34 -3.35 -12.01
CA GLY A 101 -4.18 -2.51 -12.27
C GLY A 101 -2.86 -3.24 -12.09
N GLU A 102 -2.72 -4.13 -11.10
CA GLU A 102 -1.51 -4.96 -10.94
C GLU A 102 -1.30 -5.88 -12.15
N PHE A 103 -2.34 -6.59 -12.60
CA PHE A 103 -2.26 -7.46 -13.77
C PHE A 103 -1.80 -6.70 -15.02
N TYR A 104 -2.43 -5.56 -15.30
CA TYR A 104 -2.06 -4.73 -16.45
C TYR A 104 -0.67 -4.11 -16.30
N SER A 105 -0.24 -3.74 -15.09
CA SER A 105 1.12 -3.25 -14.83
C SER A 105 2.19 -4.33 -15.06
N ILE A 106 1.92 -5.59 -14.73
CA ILE A 106 2.84 -6.70 -15.04
C ILE A 106 2.91 -6.94 -16.55
N ALA A 107 1.75 -6.98 -17.24
CA ALA A 107 1.72 -7.12 -18.69
C ALA A 107 2.48 -5.97 -19.38
N LEU A 108 2.29 -4.74 -18.91
CA LEU A 108 3.00 -3.56 -19.39
C LEU A 108 4.49 -3.61 -19.10
N SER A 109 4.89 -4.11 -17.93
CA SER A 109 6.31 -4.31 -17.59
C SER A 109 6.98 -5.31 -18.53
N LEU A 110 6.28 -6.38 -18.89
CA LEU A 110 6.77 -7.34 -19.87
C LEU A 110 6.86 -6.73 -21.26
N TYR A 111 5.81 -6.03 -21.70
CA TYR A 111 5.79 -5.32 -22.98
C TYR A 111 6.99 -4.39 -23.11
N LEU A 112 7.19 -3.49 -22.15
CA LEU A 112 8.28 -2.51 -22.18
C LEU A 112 9.67 -3.16 -22.11
N SER A 113 9.80 -4.26 -21.38
CA SER A 113 11.05 -5.04 -21.31
C SER A 113 11.42 -5.65 -22.67
N ARG A 114 10.44 -6.02 -23.50
CA ARG A 114 10.63 -6.67 -24.81
C ARG A 114 10.65 -5.69 -25.97
N MET A 115 9.73 -4.75 -25.98
CA MET A 115 9.49 -3.80 -27.05
C MET A 115 10.12 -2.47 -26.68
N GLY A 116 11.45 -2.39 -26.84
CA GLY A 116 12.18 -1.14 -26.70
C GLY A 116 11.86 -0.18 -27.85
N GLU A 117 12.13 1.12 -27.63
CA GLU A 117 11.88 2.15 -28.64
C GLU A 117 12.78 1.99 -29.87
N ILE A 118 14.02 1.54 -29.68
CA ILE A 118 15.03 1.48 -30.75
C ILE A 118 15.32 0.03 -31.12
N LYS A 119 15.41 -0.87 -30.13
CA LYS A 119 15.72 -2.29 -30.36
C LYS A 119 14.85 -3.20 -29.50
N LEU A 120 14.56 -4.38 -30.06
CA LEU A 120 13.99 -5.49 -29.29
C LEU A 120 14.90 -5.80 -28.08
N ASN A 121 14.30 -6.02 -26.92
CA ASN A 121 14.93 -6.38 -25.65
C ASN A 121 15.90 -5.33 -25.08
N GLU A 122 15.83 -4.08 -25.54
CA GLU A 122 16.68 -2.98 -25.05
C GLU A 122 16.52 -2.71 -23.54
N ASN A 123 15.32 -2.98 -23.03
CA ASN A 123 14.90 -2.70 -21.66
C ASN A 123 14.88 -3.95 -20.76
N VAL A 124 15.40 -5.08 -21.23
CA VAL A 124 15.58 -6.27 -20.38
C VAL A 124 16.39 -5.90 -19.15
N LEU A 125 15.88 -6.30 -17.97
CA LEU A 125 16.39 -5.94 -16.64
C LEU A 125 16.42 -4.44 -16.31
N LYS A 126 15.90 -3.55 -17.17
CA LYS A 126 15.83 -2.10 -16.94
C LYS A 126 14.43 -1.58 -16.64
N THR A 127 13.42 -2.44 -16.74
CA THR A 127 12.03 -2.14 -16.36
C THR A 127 11.77 -2.68 -14.96
N CYS A 128 11.58 -1.79 -13.99
CA CYS A 128 11.18 -2.15 -12.64
C CYS A 128 9.66 -2.08 -12.52
N PHE A 129 9.07 -3.00 -11.77
CA PHE A 129 7.68 -2.91 -11.34
C PHE A 129 7.65 -2.44 -9.90
N VAL A 130 6.96 -1.33 -9.66
CA VAL A 130 6.87 -0.68 -8.36
C VAL A 130 5.48 -0.93 -7.78
N SER A 131 5.41 -1.67 -6.69
CA SER A 131 4.19 -2.11 -6.05
C SER A 131 4.36 -2.30 -4.54
N ASP A 132 3.42 -1.76 -3.78
CA ASP A 132 3.25 -1.98 -2.34
C ASP A 132 2.26 -3.13 -2.04
N ASP A 133 1.81 -3.87 -3.06
CA ASP A 133 0.99 -5.06 -2.88
C ASP A 133 1.86 -6.32 -2.75
N ASP A 134 1.94 -6.85 -1.53
CA ASP A 134 2.65 -8.09 -1.24
C ASP A 134 2.04 -9.30 -1.96
N ILE A 135 0.72 -9.29 -2.22
CA ILE A 135 0.06 -10.38 -2.97
C ILE A 135 0.55 -10.38 -4.42
N ALA A 136 0.70 -9.21 -5.03
CA ALA A 136 1.24 -9.10 -6.38
C ALA A 136 2.70 -9.59 -6.45
N LYS A 137 3.52 -9.32 -5.42
CA LYS A 137 4.89 -9.85 -5.34
C LYS A 137 4.89 -11.38 -5.26
N ASP A 138 4.00 -11.98 -4.48
CA ASP A 138 3.88 -13.44 -4.37
C ASP A 138 3.35 -14.08 -5.66
N ASP A 139 2.35 -13.48 -6.30
CA ASP A 139 1.71 -14.03 -7.51
C ASP A 139 2.59 -13.89 -8.76
N PHE A 140 3.37 -12.80 -8.86
CA PHE A 140 4.13 -12.48 -10.07
C PHE A 140 5.66 -12.48 -9.90
N GLY A 141 6.19 -12.65 -8.70
CA GLY A 141 7.63 -12.59 -8.41
C GLY A 141 8.46 -13.56 -9.26
N ASP A 142 8.01 -14.81 -9.37
CA ASP A 142 8.64 -15.82 -10.21
C ASP A 142 8.53 -15.48 -11.69
N PHE A 143 7.37 -14.98 -12.12
CA PHE A 143 7.13 -14.57 -13.50
C PHE A 143 8.07 -13.43 -13.92
N VAL A 144 8.17 -12.38 -13.10
CA VAL A 144 9.06 -11.22 -13.33
C VAL A 144 10.51 -11.67 -13.44
N ARG A 145 10.96 -12.53 -12.52
CA ARG A 145 12.34 -13.04 -12.52
C ARG A 145 12.65 -13.88 -13.77
N ILE A 146 11.78 -14.83 -14.11
CA ILE A 146 11.97 -15.71 -15.28
C ILE A 146 11.96 -14.90 -16.58
N ASN A 147 11.09 -13.89 -16.66
CA ASN A 147 10.98 -13.03 -17.82
C ASN A 147 11.97 -11.85 -17.81
N GLN A 148 12.89 -11.80 -16.85
CA GLN A 148 13.94 -10.75 -16.80
C GLN A 148 13.34 -9.34 -16.85
N ILE A 149 12.17 -9.17 -16.24
CA ILE A 149 11.65 -7.85 -15.84
C ILE A 149 12.48 -7.49 -14.61
N GLY A 150 13.05 -6.28 -14.57
CA GLY A 150 14.12 -5.84 -13.68
C GLY A 150 13.93 -6.21 -12.20
N GLN A 151 13.46 -5.27 -11.39
CA GLN A 151 13.24 -5.52 -9.96
C GLN A 151 11.82 -5.16 -9.57
N PHE A 152 11.30 -5.89 -8.58
CA PHE A 152 10.19 -5.43 -7.76
C PHE A 152 10.73 -4.40 -6.76
N LEU A 153 10.10 -3.24 -6.70
CA LEU A 153 10.37 -2.20 -5.72
C LEU A 153 9.06 -1.84 -5.03
N ASP A 154 9.11 -1.33 -3.80
CA ASP A 154 7.96 -0.70 -3.14
C ASP A 154 8.22 0.77 -2.81
N SER A 155 7.22 1.45 -2.23
CA SER A 155 7.35 2.86 -1.86
C SER A 155 8.51 3.14 -0.89
N ILE A 156 8.83 2.22 0.03
CA ILE A 156 9.96 2.36 0.94
C ILE A 156 11.28 2.26 0.16
N ASP A 157 11.38 1.32 -0.78
CA ASP A 157 12.55 1.18 -1.65
C ASP A 157 12.77 2.43 -2.49
N ILE A 158 11.72 3.04 -3.05
CA ILE A 158 11.82 4.32 -3.76
C ILE A 158 12.42 5.40 -2.87
N VAL A 159 11.92 5.54 -1.63
CA VAL A 159 12.41 6.55 -0.69
C VAL A 159 13.85 6.26 -0.25
N ILE A 160 14.22 4.98 -0.07
CA ILE A 160 15.62 4.59 0.19
C ILE A 160 16.50 4.97 -1.00
N LEU A 161 16.10 4.68 -2.23
CA LEU A 161 16.85 5.07 -3.43
C LEU A 161 17.05 6.59 -3.51
N CYS A 162 16.05 7.38 -3.13
CA CYS A 162 16.19 8.85 -3.03
C CYS A 162 17.29 9.25 -2.04
N TYR A 163 17.36 8.57 -0.88
CA TYR A 163 18.42 8.79 0.10
C TYR A 163 19.79 8.36 -0.43
N LEU A 164 19.88 7.22 -1.11
CA LEU A 164 21.14 6.74 -1.71
C LEU A 164 21.66 7.70 -2.79
N LYS A 165 20.77 8.47 -3.43
CA LYS A 165 21.08 9.52 -4.39
C LYS A 165 21.25 10.90 -3.76
N GLU A 166 21.22 10.99 -2.43
CA GLU A 166 21.37 12.23 -1.66
C GLU A 166 20.26 13.27 -1.94
N TYR A 167 19.09 12.83 -2.44
CA TYR A 167 17.95 13.73 -2.68
C TYR A 167 17.19 14.08 -1.39
N ILE A 168 17.25 13.20 -0.40
CA ILE A 168 16.60 13.35 0.91
C ILE A 168 17.53 12.86 2.02
N SER A 169 17.23 13.25 3.25
CA SER A 169 17.95 12.82 4.45
C SER A 169 17.42 11.50 5.02
N LYS A 170 18.24 10.79 5.81
CA LYS A 170 17.82 9.60 6.59
C LYS A 170 16.59 9.90 7.46
N LYS A 171 16.52 11.10 8.04
CA LYS A 171 15.38 11.55 8.85
C LYS A 171 14.07 11.56 8.03
N GLU A 172 14.13 11.93 6.77
CA GLU A 172 12.96 11.94 5.89
C GLU A 172 12.48 10.53 5.53
N ILE A 173 13.39 9.55 5.40
CA ILE A 173 12.99 8.14 5.23
C ILE A 173 12.24 7.64 6.47
N LEU A 174 12.76 7.93 7.66
CA LEU A 174 12.12 7.52 8.92
C LEU A 174 10.76 8.19 9.08
N ASN A 175 10.65 9.48 8.77
CA ASN A 175 9.38 10.18 8.77
C ASN A 175 8.40 9.58 7.76
N PHE A 176 8.85 9.20 6.57
CA PHE A 176 8.02 8.50 5.59
C PHE A 176 7.49 7.17 6.14
N CYS A 177 8.35 6.35 6.76
CA CYS A 177 7.94 5.07 7.37
C CYS A 177 6.90 5.29 8.47
N ILE A 178 7.12 6.29 9.34
CA ILE A 178 6.17 6.65 10.41
C ILE A 178 4.82 7.05 9.81
N SER A 179 4.83 7.89 8.78
CA SER A 179 3.60 8.33 8.13
C SER A 179 2.89 7.21 7.38
N LEU A 180 3.61 6.36 6.66
CA LEU A 180 3.04 5.21 5.95
C LEU A 180 2.39 4.23 6.95
N LYS A 181 3.05 3.99 8.09
CA LYS A 181 2.47 3.22 9.19
C LYS A 181 1.21 3.90 9.75
N ALA A 182 1.20 5.23 9.90
CA ALA A 182 0.01 5.96 10.33
C ALA A 182 -1.13 5.84 9.31
N LEU A 183 -0.82 5.85 8.01
CA LEU A 183 -1.77 5.66 6.92
C LEU A 183 -2.44 4.29 6.97
N TYR A 184 -1.68 3.20 7.18
CA TYR A 184 -2.28 1.88 7.34
C TYR A 184 -3.09 1.74 8.65
N ASN A 185 -2.62 2.37 9.73
CA ASN A 185 -3.36 2.39 11.00
C ASN A 185 -4.64 3.24 10.94
N SER A 186 -4.78 4.15 9.98
CA SER A 186 -5.99 4.97 9.82
C SER A 186 -7.22 4.10 9.55
N LYS A 187 -7.05 2.99 8.81
CA LYS A 187 -8.08 1.97 8.57
C LYS A 187 -8.61 1.34 9.86
N ILE A 188 -7.78 1.30 10.90
CA ILE A 188 -8.10 0.72 12.20
C ILE A 188 -8.75 1.76 13.14
N SER A 189 -8.55 3.04 12.88
CA SER A 189 -9.03 4.12 13.75
C SER A 189 -10.55 4.09 14.00
N PRO A 190 -11.42 3.78 13.00
CA PRO A 190 -12.85 3.59 13.26
C PRO A 190 -13.15 2.50 14.28
N LEU A 191 -12.41 1.39 14.27
CA LEU A 191 -12.60 0.28 15.20
C LEU A 191 -12.15 0.65 16.62
N ILE A 192 -11.02 1.36 16.75
CA ILE A 192 -10.54 1.86 18.04
C ILE A 192 -11.53 2.86 18.64
N ASP A 193 -12.04 3.79 17.84
CA ASP A 193 -13.03 4.78 18.31
C ASP A 193 -14.36 4.13 18.73
N GLU A 194 -14.78 3.07 18.02
CA GLU A 194 -15.94 2.28 18.39
C GLU A 194 -15.72 1.58 19.75
N ILE A 195 -14.54 1.00 19.97
CA ILE A 195 -14.17 0.38 21.26
C ILE A 195 -14.18 1.40 22.39
N GLU A 196 -13.56 2.57 22.19
CA GLU A 196 -13.53 3.63 23.21
C GLU A 196 -14.92 4.21 23.50
N THR A 197 -15.81 4.26 22.50
CA THR A 197 -17.21 4.65 22.69
C THR A 197 -17.94 3.62 23.55
N MET A 198 -17.80 2.33 23.26
CA MET A 198 -18.38 1.26 24.07
C MET A 198 -17.86 1.27 25.51
N ARG A 199 -16.56 1.56 25.71
CA ARG A 199 -15.97 1.69 27.05
C ARG A 199 -16.55 2.84 27.86
N LYS A 200 -17.08 3.90 27.22
CA LYS A 200 -17.75 4.98 27.94
C LYS A 200 -19.19 4.66 28.34
N ILE A 201 -19.84 3.75 27.61
CA ILE A 201 -21.27 3.45 27.77
C ILE A 201 -21.51 2.21 28.66
N ARG A 202 -20.57 1.25 28.66
CA ARG A 202 -20.78 -0.07 29.30
C ARG A 202 -20.05 -0.17 30.64
N ASP A 203 -20.77 -0.27 31.75
CA ASP A 203 -20.13 -0.30 33.08
C ASP A 203 -19.71 -1.70 33.59
N SER A 204 -20.00 -2.77 32.85
CA SER A 204 -19.72 -4.14 33.29
C SER A 204 -18.20 -4.42 33.34
N PRO A 205 -17.61 -4.78 34.50
CA PRO A 205 -16.16 -4.99 34.62
C PRO A 205 -15.58 -6.05 33.67
N PRO A 206 -16.22 -7.22 33.46
CA PRO A 206 -15.75 -8.19 32.46
C PRO A 206 -15.73 -7.65 31.03
N ILE A 207 -16.72 -6.81 30.67
CA ILE A 207 -16.79 -6.19 29.34
C ILE A 207 -15.70 -5.12 29.20
N GLN A 208 -15.49 -4.31 30.22
CA GLN A 208 -14.41 -3.32 30.24
C GLN A 208 -13.04 -3.96 30.04
N HIS A 209 -12.75 -5.03 30.78
CA HIS A 209 -11.50 -5.77 30.62
C HIS A 209 -11.33 -6.34 29.21
N THR A 210 -12.41 -6.90 28.65
CA THR A 210 -12.42 -7.42 27.26
C THR A 210 -12.13 -6.30 26.25
N LEU A 211 -12.79 -5.15 26.38
CA LEU A 211 -12.59 -4.00 25.48
C LEU A 211 -11.17 -3.41 25.59
N SER A 212 -10.59 -3.35 26.80
CA SER A 212 -9.20 -2.94 26.99
C SER A 212 -8.22 -3.89 26.32
N THR A 213 -8.43 -5.20 26.48
CA THR A 213 -7.60 -6.24 25.87
C THR A 213 -7.67 -6.17 24.34
N LEU A 214 -8.87 -6.01 23.78
CA LEU A 214 -9.06 -5.80 22.34
C LEU A 214 -8.33 -4.55 21.85
N SER A 215 -8.48 -3.41 22.53
CA SER A 215 -7.82 -2.14 22.17
C SER A 215 -6.30 -2.28 22.13
N GLU A 216 -5.72 -2.98 23.12
CA GLU A 216 -4.28 -3.25 23.18
C GLU A 216 -3.82 -4.12 22.00
N TYR A 217 -4.48 -5.25 21.75
CA TYR A 217 -4.08 -6.16 20.68
C TYR A 217 -4.29 -5.56 19.29
N ILE A 218 -5.34 -4.76 19.09
CA ILE A 218 -5.56 -4.04 17.84
C ILE A 218 -4.45 -3.00 17.60
N LYS A 219 -4.09 -2.19 18.60
CA LYS A 219 -3.01 -1.20 18.49
C LYS A 219 -1.64 -1.84 18.22
N ASN A 220 -1.43 -3.05 18.74
CA ASN A 220 -0.21 -3.82 18.54
C ASN A 220 -0.27 -4.70 17.28
N ASN A 221 -1.37 -4.68 16.52
CA ASN A 221 -1.61 -5.55 15.36
C ASN A 221 -1.43 -7.05 15.65
N ASP A 222 -1.79 -7.50 16.85
CA ASP A 222 -1.66 -8.89 17.29
C ASP A 222 -2.87 -9.73 16.83
N VAL A 223 -2.94 -9.98 15.52
CA VAL A 223 -4.07 -10.67 14.88
C VAL A 223 -4.27 -12.09 15.43
N LEU A 224 -3.19 -12.79 15.81
CA LEU A 224 -3.28 -14.13 16.38
C LEU A 224 -4.05 -14.12 17.71
N LYS A 225 -3.68 -13.24 18.63
CA LYS A 225 -4.41 -13.10 19.90
C LYS A 225 -5.84 -12.61 19.70
N LEU A 226 -6.08 -11.74 18.71
CA LEU A 226 -7.44 -11.30 18.39
C LEU A 226 -8.31 -12.45 17.85
N ARG A 227 -7.74 -13.36 17.06
CA ARG A 227 -8.44 -14.57 16.59
C ARG A 227 -8.77 -15.53 17.74
N GLU A 228 -7.89 -15.63 18.74
CA GLU A 228 -8.18 -16.41 19.96
C GLU A 228 -9.38 -15.82 20.73
N LEU A 229 -9.48 -14.50 20.79
CA LEU A 229 -10.56 -13.79 21.46
C LEU A 229 -11.91 -13.85 20.71
N GLU A 230 -11.97 -14.27 19.45
CA GLU A 230 -13.24 -14.36 18.71
C GLU A 230 -14.29 -15.25 19.39
N ARG A 231 -13.81 -16.28 20.09
CA ARG A 231 -14.65 -17.25 20.78
C ARG A 231 -14.95 -16.84 22.22
N ASP A 232 -14.38 -15.75 22.70
CA ASP A 232 -14.64 -15.25 24.05
C ASP A 232 -16.14 -14.89 24.21
N PRO A 233 -16.82 -15.34 25.27
CA PRO A 233 -18.24 -15.08 25.47
C PRO A 233 -18.60 -13.59 25.49
N ASN A 234 -17.73 -12.72 26.02
CA ASN A 234 -17.94 -11.29 26.06
C ASN A 234 -17.78 -10.68 24.66
N VAL A 235 -16.79 -11.13 23.88
CA VAL A 235 -16.62 -10.69 22.49
C VAL A 235 -17.82 -11.09 21.64
N VAL A 236 -18.32 -12.32 21.77
CA VAL A 236 -19.55 -12.77 21.10
C VAL A 236 -20.76 -11.93 21.50
N LYS A 237 -20.87 -11.60 22.80
CA LYS A 237 -21.95 -10.73 23.31
C LYS A 237 -21.86 -9.32 22.74
N ILE A 238 -20.67 -8.75 22.64
CA ILE A 238 -20.42 -7.43 22.04
C ILE A 238 -20.77 -7.46 20.55
N LYS A 239 -20.25 -8.43 19.78
CA LYS A 239 -20.56 -8.61 18.35
C LYS A 239 -22.08 -8.69 18.08
N ARG A 240 -22.82 -9.40 18.93
CA ARG A 240 -24.29 -9.51 18.80
C ARG A 240 -25.03 -8.20 19.09
N ALA A 241 -24.52 -7.41 20.04
CA ALA A 241 -25.15 -6.16 20.44
C ALA A 241 -24.79 -5.00 19.49
N GLU A 242 -23.58 -4.99 18.96
CA GLU A 242 -23.01 -3.87 18.21
C GLU A 242 -22.61 -4.31 16.80
N LYS A 243 -23.56 -4.19 15.86
CA LYS A 243 -23.34 -4.63 14.46
C LYS A 243 -22.16 -3.91 13.80
N LYS A 244 -21.99 -2.61 14.08
CA LYS A 244 -20.88 -1.81 13.55
C LYS A 244 -19.53 -2.35 14.04
N PHE A 245 -19.40 -2.65 15.33
CA PHE A 245 -18.21 -3.30 15.86
C PHE A 245 -17.97 -4.66 15.20
N ALA A 246 -19.00 -5.49 15.07
CA ALA A 246 -18.86 -6.82 14.47
C ALA A 246 -18.32 -6.76 13.03
N GLN A 247 -18.80 -5.80 12.23
CA GLN A 247 -18.30 -5.56 10.89
C GLN A 247 -16.84 -5.09 10.91
N LEU A 248 -16.54 -3.98 11.59
CA LEU A 248 -15.18 -3.41 11.64
C LEU A 248 -14.14 -4.40 12.18
N PHE A 249 -14.54 -5.22 13.15
CA PHE A 249 -13.66 -6.25 13.72
C PHE A 249 -13.43 -7.41 12.75
N GLY A 250 -14.46 -7.82 11.99
CA GLY A 250 -14.31 -8.82 10.92
C GLY A 250 -13.37 -8.32 9.82
N ASP A 251 -13.63 -7.11 9.30
CA ASP A 251 -12.83 -6.46 8.26
C ASP A 251 -11.35 -6.36 8.69
N PHE A 252 -11.09 -6.01 9.97
CA PHE A 252 -9.73 -5.96 10.51
C PHE A 252 -9.03 -7.33 10.52
N LEU A 253 -9.73 -8.40 10.91
CA LEU A 253 -9.16 -9.75 10.99
C LEU A 253 -8.86 -10.37 9.61
N GLU A 254 -9.57 -9.93 8.58
CA GLU A 254 -9.37 -10.32 7.19
C GLU A 254 -8.31 -9.46 6.48
N SER A 255 -7.96 -8.30 7.05
CA SER A 255 -6.99 -7.39 6.47
C SER A 255 -5.54 -7.88 6.57
N ASP A 256 -4.73 -7.43 5.61
CA ASP A 256 -3.28 -7.63 5.53
C ASP A 256 -2.47 -6.57 6.34
N ILE A 257 -3.16 -5.67 7.04
CA ILE A 257 -2.54 -4.51 7.72
C ILE A 257 -1.43 -4.92 8.70
N GLY A 258 -1.63 -6.00 9.44
CA GLY A 258 -0.63 -6.49 10.39
C GLY A 258 0.68 -6.94 9.72
N VAL A 259 0.60 -7.53 8.52
CA VAL A 259 1.77 -7.92 7.73
C VAL A 259 2.51 -6.68 7.25
N LYS A 260 1.77 -5.72 6.67
CA LYS A 260 2.32 -4.45 6.19
C LYS A 260 2.99 -3.63 7.28
N ILE A 261 2.37 -3.51 8.45
CA ILE A 261 2.95 -2.77 9.58
C ILE A 261 4.23 -3.43 10.09
N LYS A 262 4.24 -4.77 10.20
CA LYS A 262 5.44 -5.50 10.59
C LYS A 262 6.57 -5.28 9.58
N TYR A 263 6.26 -5.34 8.28
CA TYR A 263 7.22 -5.06 7.23
C TYR A 263 7.82 -3.65 7.40
N ILE A 264 6.98 -2.62 7.56
CA ILE A 264 7.44 -1.23 7.77
C ILE A 264 8.34 -1.12 9.01
N ASP A 265 7.97 -1.76 10.13
CA ASP A 265 8.77 -1.75 11.37
C ASP A 265 10.14 -2.41 11.18
N ASP A 266 10.20 -3.51 10.43
CA ASP A 266 11.46 -4.20 10.13
C ASP A 266 12.35 -3.37 9.18
N ARG A 267 11.75 -2.70 8.18
CA ARG A 267 12.47 -1.74 7.31
C ARG A 267 12.99 -0.56 8.09
N GLN A 268 12.18 0.03 8.98
CA GLN A 268 12.57 1.15 9.82
C GLN A 268 13.78 0.80 10.69
N LYS A 269 13.76 -0.36 11.37
CA LYS A 269 14.91 -0.86 12.15
C LYS A 269 16.15 -1.04 11.28
N ALA A 270 16.01 -1.54 10.05
CA ALA A 270 17.14 -1.68 9.13
C ALA A 270 17.74 -0.31 8.77
N ILE A 271 16.90 0.69 8.49
CA ILE A 271 17.32 2.06 8.22
C ILE A 271 18.02 2.67 9.42
N GLU A 272 17.45 2.55 10.63
CA GLU A 272 18.02 3.07 11.87
C GLU A 272 19.44 2.52 12.10
N ASN A 273 19.65 1.23 11.84
CA ASN A 273 20.94 0.53 11.99
C ASN A 273 21.90 0.69 10.79
N ASP A 274 21.61 1.59 9.83
CA ASP A 274 22.41 1.79 8.61
C ASP A 274 22.62 0.52 7.78
N HIS A 275 21.65 -0.39 7.84
CA HIS A 275 21.62 -1.64 7.09
C HIS A 275 20.86 -1.52 5.76
N VAL A 276 20.58 -0.30 5.29
CA VAL A 276 19.95 0.00 4.00
C VAL A 276 20.67 -0.59 2.78
N TRP A 277 21.93 -1.02 2.93
CA TRP A 277 22.74 -1.65 1.88
C TRP A 277 22.84 -3.17 1.98
N LYS A 278 22.31 -3.78 3.05
CA LYS A 278 22.45 -5.22 3.37
C LYS A 278 21.23 -6.06 2.97
N ILE A 279 20.42 -5.57 2.04
CA ILE A 279 19.16 -6.19 1.62
C ILE A 279 19.40 -7.05 0.39
#